data_AF-A0A0K1EDJ6-F1
#
_entry.id   AF-A0A0K1EDJ6-F1
#
_cell.length_a   1.000
_cell.length_b   1.000
_cell.length_c   1.000
_cell.angle_alpha   90.00
_cell.angle_beta   90.00
_cell.angle_gamma   90.00
#
_symmetry.space_group_name_H-M   'P 1'
#
loop_
_entity.id
_entity.type
_entity.pdbx_description
1 polymer ?
#
loop_
_entity_poly.entity_id
_entity_poly.type
_entity_poly.pdbx_seq_one_letter_code
_entity_poly.pdbx_strand_id
1 'polypeptide(L)'
;MRAGLAAWLWCAAGGALWVAGGCGPMFTADTSGSGGEGGSWNTGGSGATGGGGEGACSDADLDGDGLSECDGDCDDGNPLIPGPTEICGDGIDNDCKGGADPESICKGLGTFVSPDGDDKNPGTTERPVRTLKKGIEHAQQIGPNTFVYVAEGRYEEDVLLTQHISLKGGHDATSWTWNPAAHPSVIACTSFTCVRANSTISRSTVVEGFTIQAQDGAPANAPGGVTITLDGGSPILRGNRIIGGHINGNVNNAKRSIAVHVLGSPSEQLGALINDNVIEAGNSENDASIGVLIESQAAAQVGENQIRSGSGQSSFGIIDSGARPDTKVFKNRIQAGTAMNGVSYGMTTRGDVLIDSNLINTDMGTPPVCLSVSYWCGGIASYSSASRIVNNVIFGASADQSAAIYLPELDVPAPDIHINSNYLDATGNGSTSVSAKSAAIVLGSPYAGGNPNAQYAIIRNNTLIGGRNQYRYGVYEETVLNQTANPKGFTNNLFFFMPQSGGNEYLYRRWNGTSAVNFAMLGALPAAYTGNVQGDPKVDTEFRLTAGSPCIGAGTIEDAPTHDFIDGARPQGIYDIGPHEVP
;
A
#
# COMPACT_ATOMS: atom_id res chain seq x y z
N MET A 1 -24.66 29.87 -4.46
CA MET A 1 -23.71 29.83 -3.33
C MET A 1 -23.51 28.40 -2.81
N ARG A 2 -23.17 27.44 -3.69
CA ARG A 2 -22.74 26.08 -3.34
C ARG A 2 -21.81 25.63 -4.46
N ALA A 3 -20.54 26.01 -4.37
CA ALA A 3 -19.49 25.70 -5.36
C ALA A 3 -18.11 25.60 -4.68
N GLY A 4 -18.06 25.05 -3.45
CA GLY A 4 -16.86 25.14 -2.60
C GLY A 4 -16.34 23.83 -1.99
N LEU A 5 -16.84 22.65 -2.37
CA LEU A 5 -16.57 21.42 -1.59
C LEU A 5 -16.01 20.22 -2.38
N ALA A 6 -15.82 20.33 -3.71
CA ALA A 6 -15.13 19.29 -4.51
C ALA A 6 -13.61 19.55 -4.65
N ALA A 7 -13.12 20.73 -4.27
CA ALA A 7 -11.71 21.12 -4.42
C ALA A 7 -10.78 20.55 -3.33
N TRP A 8 -11.29 19.98 -2.24
CA TRP A 8 -10.45 19.46 -1.15
C TRP A 8 -9.88 18.06 -1.42
N LEU A 9 -10.43 17.31 -2.38
CA LEU A 9 -9.87 16.02 -2.81
C LEU A 9 -8.86 16.16 -3.97
N TRP A 10 -8.62 17.38 -4.45
CA TRP A 10 -7.71 17.68 -5.57
C TRP A 10 -6.77 18.85 -5.22
N CYS A 11 -5.79 18.55 -4.37
CA CYS A 11 -4.49 19.23 -4.37
C CYS A 11 -3.35 18.32 -3.81
N ALA A 12 -3.61 17.02 -3.64
CA ALA A 12 -2.66 16.07 -3.04
C ALA A 12 -2.14 14.98 -4.01
N ALA A 13 -2.58 14.99 -5.26
CA ALA A 13 -2.12 14.09 -6.32
C ALA A 13 -1.92 14.91 -7.61
N GLY A 14 -0.71 15.45 -7.80
CA GLY A 14 -0.42 16.36 -8.90
C GLY A 14 0.99 16.95 -8.85
N GLY A 15 2.01 16.13 -8.57
CA GLY A 15 3.38 16.46 -8.95
C GLY A 15 3.56 16.15 -10.44
N ALA A 16 3.16 17.06 -11.31
CA ALA A 16 3.36 16.91 -12.74
C ALA A 16 4.86 17.01 -13.07
N LEU A 17 5.40 15.87 -13.50
CA LEU A 17 6.60 15.71 -14.29
C LEU A 17 6.57 16.67 -15.50
N TRP A 18 7.57 17.54 -15.63
CA TRP A 18 7.92 18.18 -16.90
C TRP A 18 9.28 17.63 -17.34
N VAL A 19 9.29 16.84 -18.42
CA VAL A 19 10.49 16.56 -19.22
C VAL A 19 10.15 16.80 -20.70
N ALA A 20 11.17 17.31 -21.39
CA ALA A 20 11.31 17.66 -22.82
C ALA A 20 10.90 19.10 -23.17
N GLY A 21 11.75 19.94 -23.75
CA GLY A 21 13.06 19.76 -24.36
C GLY A 21 13.21 20.81 -25.46
N GLY A 22 14.30 21.56 -25.47
CA GLY A 22 14.52 22.63 -26.45
C GLY A 22 15.85 23.36 -26.23
N CYS A 23 16.92 22.76 -26.74
CA CYS A 23 18.23 23.40 -26.92
C CYS A 23 18.19 24.47 -28.02
N GLY A 24 18.96 25.55 -27.86
CA GLY A 24 19.34 26.47 -28.94
C GLY A 24 20.03 27.73 -28.42
N PRO A 25 21.03 28.29 -29.14
CA PRO A 25 22.35 28.57 -28.56
C PRO A 25 22.70 30.05 -28.40
N MET A 26 23.69 30.35 -27.55
CA MET A 26 24.65 31.46 -27.72
C MET A 26 25.88 31.14 -26.85
N PHE A 27 26.94 30.57 -27.45
CA PHE A 27 28.12 31.25 -28.03
C PHE A 27 29.09 31.76 -26.93
N THR A 28 30.38 31.42 -26.87
CA THR A 28 31.34 30.86 -27.85
C THR A 28 32.31 29.89 -27.17
N ALA A 29 32.72 28.89 -27.96
CA ALA A 29 33.88 28.03 -27.72
C ALA A 29 35.17 28.84 -27.54
N ASP A 30 36.08 28.32 -26.72
CA ASP A 30 37.50 28.37 -27.07
C ASP A 30 38.07 26.96 -26.94
N THR A 31 38.55 26.46 -28.08
CA THR A 31 39.29 25.20 -28.22
C THR A 31 40.63 25.54 -28.84
N SER A 32 41.65 24.87 -28.32
CA SER A 32 42.95 24.57 -28.95
C SER A 32 43.90 25.75 -29.19
N GLY A 33 45.02 25.69 -28.47
CA GLY A 33 46.17 26.55 -28.68
C GLY A 33 47.40 26.04 -27.93
N SER A 34 47.81 24.80 -28.21
CA SER A 34 49.16 24.33 -27.91
C SER A 34 50.16 25.02 -28.85
N GLY A 35 51.19 25.68 -28.30
CA GLY A 35 52.31 26.18 -29.10
C GLY A 35 53.33 27.01 -28.33
N GLY A 36 54.45 26.37 -27.97
CA GLY A 36 55.78 26.95 -27.74
C GLY A 36 55.98 27.72 -26.42
N GLU A 37 57.17 27.83 -25.85
CA GLU A 37 58.49 27.25 -26.12
C GLU A 37 59.38 27.69 -24.92
N GLY A 38 60.40 26.88 -24.56
CA GLY A 38 61.52 27.29 -23.70
C GLY A 38 61.26 27.12 -22.19
N GLY A 39 61.92 26.25 -21.44
CA GLY A 39 63.31 25.82 -21.56
C GLY A 39 64.13 26.49 -20.46
N SER A 40 64.86 25.65 -19.72
CA SER A 40 66.10 25.97 -19.01
C SER A 40 66.02 26.40 -17.53
N TRP A 41 66.32 25.39 -16.70
CA TRP A 41 67.36 25.37 -15.66
C TRP A 41 67.40 26.50 -14.64
N ASN A 42 67.07 26.17 -13.39
CA ASN A 42 67.86 26.69 -12.29
C ASN A 42 68.36 25.56 -11.39
N THR A 43 69.64 25.71 -11.05
CA THR A 43 70.61 24.72 -10.58
C THR A 43 70.94 24.92 -9.10
N GLY A 44 71.36 23.82 -8.44
CA GLY A 44 72.09 23.81 -7.17
C GLY A 44 71.18 23.39 -6.01
N GLY A 45 71.29 22.16 -5.48
CA GLY A 45 72.46 21.61 -4.80
C GLY A 45 72.22 21.80 -3.29
N SER A 46 72.48 20.90 -2.36
CA SER A 46 73.22 19.63 -2.28
C SER A 46 73.08 19.16 -0.83
N GLY A 47 73.17 17.86 -0.55
CA GLY A 47 73.68 17.38 0.74
C GLY A 47 72.78 16.43 1.52
N ALA A 48 73.04 15.14 1.30
CA ALA A 48 73.01 14.00 2.23
C ALA A 48 72.40 14.16 3.64
N THR A 49 71.62 13.18 4.07
CA THR A 49 72.08 12.11 4.99
C THR A 49 71.01 11.03 5.12
N GLY A 50 71.45 9.77 5.25
CA GLY A 50 70.57 8.62 5.32
C GLY A 50 69.86 8.46 6.67
N GLY A 51 68.77 7.70 6.61
CA GLY A 51 67.99 7.17 7.74
C GLY A 51 67.00 6.16 7.16
N GLY A 52 66.82 5.02 7.84
CA GLY A 52 66.23 3.79 7.30
C GLY A 52 64.83 3.92 6.68
N GLY A 53 64.54 2.99 5.77
CA GLY A 53 63.18 2.73 5.33
C GLY A 53 62.34 2.26 6.51
N GLU A 54 61.47 3.13 6.98
CA GLU A 54 60.15 2.77 7.46
C GLU A 54 59.23 2.99 6.25
N GLY A 55 58.49 1.96 5.84
CA GLY A 55 57.60 2.04 4.68
C GLY A 55 56.60 3.18 4.90
N ALA A 56 56.67 4.20 4.06
CA ALA A 56 55.64 5.23 4.01
C ALA A 56 54.42 4.59 3.38
N CYS A 57 53.43 4.23 4.20
CA CYS A 57 52.09 3.92 3.72
C CYS A 57 51.47 5.21 3.13
N SER A 58 50.53 5.05 2.22
CA SER A 58 49.71 6.16 1.69
C SER A 58 48.62 6.55 2.69
N ASP A 59 48.51 7.84 3.03
CA ASP A 59 47.33 8.41 3.74
C ASP A 59 46.15 8.66 2.78
N ALA A 60 46.33 8.43 1.47
CA ALA A 60 45.26 8.57 0.50
C ALA A 60 44.51 7.25 0.38
N ASP A 61 43.21 7.28 0.63
CA ASP A 61 42.22 6.24 0.31
C ASP A 61 42.06 6.21 -1.22
N LEU A 62 42.67 5.22 -1.88
CA LEU A 62 42.79 5.15 -3.34
C LEU A 62 41.58 4.52 -4.03
N ASP A 63 40.73 3.78 -3.30
CA ASP A 63 39.58 3.08 -3.86
C ASP A 63 38.21 3.57 -3.34
N GLY A 64 38.22 4.41 -2.30
CA GLY A 64 37.07 5.09 -1.74
C GLY A 64 36.27 4.27 -0.72
N ASP A 65 36.84 3.23 -0.12
CA ASP A 65 36.17 2.42 0.90
C ASP A 65 36.16 3.05 2.32
N GLY A 66 36.92 4.13 2.49
CA GLY A 66 37.03 4.90 3.73
C GLY A 66 38.22 4.52 4.61
N LEU A 67 39.09 3.61 4.17
CA LEU A 67 40.37 3.30 4.77
C LEU A 67 41.49 3.60 3.78
N SER A 68 42.63 4.03 4.31
CA SER A 68 43.87 4.17 3.55
C SER A 68 44.82 3.04 3.93
N GLU A 69 45.88 2.83 3.15
CA GLU A 69 46.96 1.90 3.52
C GLU A 69 47.48 2.17 4.95
N CYS A 70 47.56 3.44 5.35
CA CYS A 70 47.96 3.82 6.71
C CYS A 70 46.90 3.57 7.80
N ASP A 71 45.61 3.56 7.43
CA ASP A 71 44.51 3.26 8.35
C ASP A 71 44.21 1.74 8.47
N GLY A 72 44.99 0.92 7.77
CA GLY A 72 44.96 -0.54 7.88
C GLY A 72 44.26 -1.24 6.72
N ASP A 73 44.09 -0.57 5.59
CA ASP A 73 43.65 -1.18 4.34
C ASP A 73 44.67 -2.20 3.84
N CYS A 74 44.17 -3.38 3.48
CA CYS A 74 44.93 -4.51 2.98
C CYS A 74 45.30 -4.37 1.50
N ASP A 75 44.45 -3.70 0.71
CA ASP A 75 44.65 -3.41 -0.70
C ASP A 75 43.90 -2.12 -1.04
N ASP A 76 44.55 -0.97 -0.78
CA ASP A 76 44.07 0.40 -1.03
C ASP A 76 43.61 0.65 -2.49
N GLY A 77 43.85 -0.29 -3.40
CA GLY A 77 43.32 -0.26 -4.76
C GLY A 77 42.03 -1.07 -4.99
N ASN A 78 41.46 -1.71 -3.96
CA ASN A 78 40.36 -2.64 -4.05
C ASN A 78 39.41 -2.59 -2.82
N PRO A 79 38.20 -2.00 -2.98
CA PRO A 79 37.31 -1.68 -1.85
C PRO A 79 36.61 -2.91 -1.23
N LEU A 80 36.99 -4.12 -1.68
CA LEU A 80 36.54 -5.40 -1.14
C LEU A 80 37.54 -6.01 -0.15
N ILE A 81 38.72 -5.40 0.03
CA ILE A 81 39.75 -5.87 0.98
C ILE A 81 40.08 -4.76 1.98
N PRO A 82 39.10 -4.24 2.73
CA PRO A 82 39.28 -3.05 3.58
C PRO A 82 40.25 -3.24 4.77
N GLY A 83 40.70 -4.46 5.06
CA GLY A 83 41.31 -4.78 6.37
C GLY A 83 40.26 -4.80 7.49
N PRO A 84 40.69 -4.61 8.75
CA PRO A 84 41.03 -5.64 9.73
C PRO A 84 39.91 -6.64 10.12
N THR A 85 38.74 -6.59 9.47
CA THR A 85 37.56 -7.42 9.73
C THR A 85 37.29 -8.35 8.57
N GLU A 86 37.25 -9.64 8.86
CA GLU A 86 36.90 -10.68 7.89
C GLU A 86 35.39 -10.68 7.59
N ILE A 87 34.99 -10.84 6.33
CA ILE A 87 33.58 -10.96 5.92
C ILE A 87 33.30 -12.41 5.52
N CYS A 88 32.89 -13.19 6.52
CA CYS A 88 32.79 -14.63 6.34
C CYS A 88 31.84 -15.05 5.19
N GLY A 89 32.35 -15.86 4.27
CA GLY A 89 31.64 -16.47 3.15
C GLY A 89 31.75 -15.71 1.83
N ASP A 90 32.54 -14.64 1.74
CA ASP A 90 32.80 -13.92 0.50
C ASP A 90 33.98 -14.51 -0.32
N GLY A 91 34.78 -15.39 0.29
CA GLY A 91 35.94 -16.03 -0.32
C GLY A 91 37.13 -15.09 -0.56
N ILE A 92 37.22 -13.99 0.18
CA ILE A 92 38.30 -12.99 0.15
C ILE A 92 38.95 -12.90 1.54
N ASP A 93 40.27 -12.75 1.60
CA ASP A 93 41.01 -12.49 2.85
C ASP A 93 40.90 -11.00 3.17
N ASN A 94 39.76 -10.57 3.74
CA ASN A 94 39.50 -9.16 3.98
C ASN A 94 40.34 -8.62 5.14
N ASP A 95 40.89 -9.48 6.01
CA ASP A 95 41.60 -9.07 7.23
C ASP A 95 43.14 -9.20 7.20
N CYS A 96 43.72 -9.59 6.07
CA CYS A 96 45.15 -9.80 5.83
C CYS A 96 45.84 -10.84 6.72
N LYS A 97 45.10 -11.69 7.44
CA LYS A 97 45.74 -12.64 8.37
C LYS A 97 46.08 -13.97 7.71
N GLY A 98 45.93 -14.08 6.39
CA GLY A 98 46.33 -15.24 5.62
C GLY A 98 45.24 -16.31 5.65
N GLY A 99 44.27 -16.15 4.76
CA GLY A 99 43.18 -17.10 4.55
C GLY A 99 41.88 -16.35 4.26
N ALA A 100 41.17 -16.76 3.21
CA ALA A 100 40.02 -16.02 2.68
C ALA A 100 38.66 -16.33 3.33
N ASP A 101 38.67 -17.14 4.39
CA ASP A 101 37.49 -17.57 5.17
C ASP A 101 37.96 -18.58 6.25
N PRO A 102 38.85 -18.18 7.18
CA PRO A 102 39.47 -19.12 8.09
C PRO A 102 38.43 -19.69 9.07
N GLU A 103 38.33 -21.03 9.17
CA GLU A 103 37.33 -21.74 10.02
C GLU A 103 37.38 -21.32 11.51
N SER A 104 38.52 -20.80 11.96
CA SER A 104 38.69 -20.25 13.32
C SER A 104 37.88 -18.98 13.58
N ILE A 105 37.51 -18.24 12.53
CA ILE A 105 36.72 -17.00 12.56
C ILE A 105 35.35 -17.27 11.91
N CYS A 106 35.36 -17.92 10.74
CA CYS A 106 34.21 -18.16 9.90
C CYS A 106 33.64 -19.55 10.14
N LYS A 107 32.53 -19.61 10.88
CA LYS A 107 31.73 -20.82 11.11
C LYS A 107 30.36 -20.75 10.41
N GLY A 108 30.35 -20.15 9.22
CA GLY A 108 29.15 -19.83 8.45
C GLY A 108 29.28 -18.49 7.74
N LEU A 109 28.18 -18.01 7.14
CA LEU A 109 28.12 -16.72 6.45
C LEU A 109 28.10 -15.55 7.45
N GLY A 110 28.71 -14.44 7.06
CA GLY A 110 28.84 -13.19 7.80
C GLY A 110 27.60 -12.29 7.74
N THR A 111 26.40 -12.85 7.85
CA THR A 111 25.13 -12.12 7.65
C THR A 111 24.21 -12.06 8.87
N PHE A 112 24.76 -12.27 10.07
CA PHE A 112 24.04 -12.25 11.33
C PHE A 112 24.15 -10.88 12.03
N VAL A 113 23.00 -10.32 12.41
CA VAL A 113 22.88 -9.00 13.01
C VAL A 113 22.22 -9.10 14.38
N SER A 114 22.80 -8.48 15.41
CA SER A 114 22.28 -8.45 16.78
C SER A 114 22.52 -7.08 17.41
N PRO A 115 21.58 -6.51 18.20
CA PRO A 115 21.83 -5.23 18.88
C PRO A 115 23.01 -5.28 19.87
N ASP A 116 23.36 -6.48 20.36
CA ASP A 116 24.49 -6.73 21.25
C ASP A 116 25.80 -7.01 20.48
N GLY A 117 25.76 -6.97 19.15
CA GLY A 117 26.91 -7.14 18.26
C GLY A 117 27.83 -5.91 18.19
N ASP A 118 28.82 -5.99 17.30
CA ASP A 118 29.75 -4.90 16.97
C ASP A 118 29.92 -4.87 15.45
N ASP A 119 29.84 -3.70 14.81
CA ASP A 119 29.98 -3.58 13.35
C ASP A 119 31.41 -3.89 12.85
N LYS A 120 32.37 -4.10 13.78
CA LYS A 120 33.72 -4.64 13.52
C LYS A 120 33.79 -6.17 13.60
N ASN A 121 32.66 -6.84 13.83
CA ASN A 121 32.62 -8.29 13.85
C ASN A 121 32.45 -8.86 12.43
N PRO A 122 32.82 -10.13 12.22
CA PRO A 122 32.66 -10.79 10.93
C PRO A 122 31.20 -11.07 10.53
N GLY A 123 30.24 -10.83 11.42
CA GLY A 123 28.83 -11.08 11.16
C GLY A 123 28.41 -12.54 11.29
N THR A 124 29.14 -13.35 12.05
CA THR A 124 28.78 -14.76 12.31
C THR A 124 27.78 -14.87 13.48
N THR A 125 27.21 -16.05 13.71
CA THR A 125 26.30 -16.28 14.85
C THR A 125 26.94 -16.04 16.22
N GLU A 126 28.25 -16.23 16.34
CA GLU A 126 29.03 -16.05 17.57
C GLU A 126 29.54 -14.61 17.73
N ARG A 127 29.74 -13.91 16.60
CA ARG A 127 30.19 -12.53 16.53
C ARG A 127 29.36 -11.79 15.48
N PRO A 128 28.09 -11.46 15.80
CA PRO A 128 27.22 -10.76 14.86
C PRO A 128 27.64 -9.29 14.71
N VAL A 129 27.29 -8.69 13.57
CA VAL A 129 27.38 -7.23 13.40
C VAL A 129 26.24 -6.55 14.15
N ARG A 130 26.38 -5.25 14.44
CA ARG A 130 25.43 -4.52 15.29
C ARG A 130 24.24 -3.97 14.50
N THR A 131 24.51 -3.46 13.31
CA THR A 131 23.54 -2.71 12.50
C THR A 131 23.07 -3.48 11.28
N LEU A 132 21.83 -3.23 10.87
CA LEU A 132 21.26 -3.75 9.63
C LEU A 132 22.05 -3.25 8.43
N LYS A 133 22.46 -1.97 8.45
CA LYS A 133 23.32 -1.39 7.43
C LYS A 133 24.58 -2.25 7.21
N LYS A 134 25.32 -2.57 8.27
CA LYS A 134 26.54 -3.38 8.15
C LYS A 134 26.26 -4.81 7.69
N GLY A 135 25.15 -5.41 8.15
CA GLY A 135 24.72 -6.73 7.69
C GLY A 135 24.40 -6.78 6.19
N ILE A 136 23.76 -5.73 5.66
CA ILE A 136 23.51 -5.58 4.22
C ILE A 136 24.82 -5.40 3.45
N GLU A 137 25.73 -4.57 3.96
CA GLU A 137 27.07 -4.36 3.36
C GLU A 137 27.83 -5.70 3.25
N HIS A 138 27.87 -6.51 4.30
CA HIS A 138 28.48 -7.84 4.26
C HIS A 138 27.81 -8.75 3.24
N ALA A 139 26.47 -8.79 3.23
CA ALA A 139 25.71 -9.64 2.31
C ALA A 139 25.95 -9.25 0.83
N GLN A 140 26.19 -7.97 0.54
CA GLN A 140 26.55 -7.52 -0.81
C GLN A 140 27.89 -8.07 -1.29
N GLN A 141 28.88 -8.16 -0.39
CA GLN A 141 30.21 -8.67 -0.71
C GLN A 141 30.20 -10.20 -0.88
N ILE A 142 29.44 -10.91 -0.02
CA ILE A 142 29.23 -12.36 -0.13
C ILE A 142 28.57 -12.74 -1.46
N GLY A 143 27.58 -11.95 -1.91
CA GLY A 143 26.98 -12.09 -3.23
C GLY A 143 25.44 -12.11 -3.24
N PRO A 144 24.84 -12.27 -4.44
CA PRO A 144 23.39 -12.13 -4.60
C PRO A 144 22.61 -13.30 -3.98
N ASN A 145 21.36 -13.03 -3.61
CA ASN A 145 20.40 -13.95 -3.00
C ASN A 145 20.75 -14.36 -1.57
N THR A 146 21.43 -13.46 -0.86
CA THR A 146 21.84 -13.66 0.54
C THR A 146 20.77 -13.14 1.49
N PHE A 147 20.55 -13.86 2.59
CA PHE A 147 19.70 -13.41 3.69
C PHE A 147 20.54 -12.83 4.82
N VAL A 148 20.13 -11.66 5.29
CA VAL A 148 20.58 -11.06 6.55
C VAL A 148 19.65 -11.53 7.66
N TYR A 149 20.18 -12.31 8.60
CA TYR A 149 19.44 -12.88 9.72
C TYR A 149 19.55 -11.95 10.92
N VAL A 150 18.41 -11.48 11.41
CA VAL A 150 18.36 -10.45 12.44
C VAL A 150 17.76 -11.03 13.71
N ALA A 151 18.50 -10.89 14.82
CA ALA A 151 18.08 -11.29 16.14
C ALA A 151 16.96 -10.38 16.68
N GLU A 152 16.26 -10.84 17.70
CA GLU A 152 15.34 -10.02 18.48
C GLU A 152 16.07 -8.80 19.05
N GLY A 153 15.36 -7.70 19.14
CA GLY A 153 15.95 -6.45 19.60
C GLY A 153 15.42 -5.23 18.89
N ARG A 154 15.98 -4.07 19.23
CA ARG A 154 15.61 -2.78 18.66
C ARG A 154 16.81 -2.19 17.91
N TYR A 155 16.59 -1.86 16.64
CA TYR A 155 17.58 -1.32 15.72
C TYR A 155 17.17 0.11 15.36
N GLU A 156 17.86 1.10 15.93
CA GLU A 156 17.60 2.52 15.70
C GLU A 156 18.32 3.02 14.45
N GLU A 157 17.75 2.69 13.28
CA GLU A 157 18.27 3.07 11.97
C GLU A 157 17.17 3.08 10.91
N ASP A 158 17.44 3.76 9.79
CA ASP A 158 16.66 3.66 8.57
C ASP A 158 17.31 2.66 7.61
N VAL A 159 16.50 1.97 6.80
CA VAL A 159 16.97 0.87 5.94
C VAL A 159 16.79 1.23 4.46
N LEU A 160 17.88 1.16 3.71
CA LEU A 160 17.83 1.15 2.24
C LEU A 160 17.95 -0.30 1.77
N LEU A 161 16.94 -0.79 1.05
CA LEU A 161 17.00 -2.14 0.48
C LEU A 161 18.01 -2.19 -0.65
N THR A 162 18.70 -3.33 -0.74
CA THR A 162 19.64 -3.62 -1.81
C THR A 162 19.14 -4.82 -2.61
N GLN A 163 19.25 -4.71 -3.94
CA GLN A 163 18.78 -5.72 -4.86
C GLN A 163 19.43 -7.08 -4.55
N HIS A 164 18.62 -8.14 -4.52
CA HIS A 164 19.01 -9.52 -4.19
C HIS A 164 19.45 -9.77 -2.73
N ILE A 165 19.36 -8.79 -1.82
CA ILE A 165 19.67 -8.98 -0.39
C ILE A 165 18.38 -8.98 0.41
N SER A 166 18.02 -10.13 0.97
CA SER A 166 16.79 -10.28 1.75
C SER A 166 17.06 -10.11 3.25
N LEU A 167 16.09 -9.55 3.97
CA LEU A 167 16.15 -9.32 5.41
C LEU A 167 15.16 -10.25 6.11
N LYS A 168 15.61 -10.93 7.16
CA LYS A 168 14.79 -11.83 7.97
C LYS A 168 14.93 -11.54 9.46
N GLY A 169 13.94 -10.85 10.01
CA GLY A 169 13.78 -10.63 11.44
C GLY A 169 13.13 -11.81 12.14
N GLY A 170 13.27 -11.86 13.46
CA GLY A 170 12.55 -12.83 14.28
C GLY A 170 13.38 -13.94 14.91
N HIS A 171 14.71 -13.80 15.01
CA HIS A 171 15.57 -14.85 15.54
C HIS A 171 15.86 -14.67 17.02
N ASP A 172 15.83 -15.76 17.79
CA ASP A 172 16.35 -15.77 19.15
C ASP A 172 17.84 -15.37 19.17
N ALA A 173 18.25 -14.48 20.07
CA ALA A 173 19.60 -13.90 20.07
C ALA A 173 20.71 -14.92 20.40
N THR A 174 20.38 -16.08 20.94
CA THR A 174 21.36 -17.10 21.35
C THR A 174 21.37 -18.30 20.42
N SER A 175 20.19 -18.88 20.20
CA SER A 175 19.98 -20.11 19.43
C SER A 175 19.73 -19.87 17.94
N TRP A 176 19.45 -18.62 17.55
CA TRP A 176 19.09 -18.23 16.19
C TRP A 176 17.88 -18.99 15.62
N THR A 177 17.02 -19.52 16.49
CA THR A 177 15.77 -20.14 16.04
C THR A 177 14.79 -19.06 15.60
N TRP A 178 14.17 -19.24 14.42
CA TRP A 178 13.24 -18.28 13.87
C TRP A 178 11.83 -18.45 14.45
N ASN A 179 11.37 -17.46 15.20
CA ASN A 179 10.00 -17.31 15.66
C ASN A 179 9.71 -15.81 15.87
N PRO A 180 9.28 -15.08 14.82
CA PRO A 180 9.13 -13.63 14.86
C PRO A 180 8.07 -13.14 15.85
N ALA A 181 7.15 -14.01 16.28
CA ALA A 181 6.17 -13.69 17.31
C ALA A 181 6.77 -13.74 18.73
N ALA A 182 7.73 -14.64 18.97
CA ALA A 182 8.40 -14.77 20.27
C ALA A 182 9.64 -13.88 20.39
N HIS A 183 10.31 -13.61 19.27
CA HIS A 183 11.63 -12.97 19.21
C HIS A 183 11.61 -11.75 18.27
N PRO A 184 10.82 -10.69 18.57
CA PRO A 184 10.59 -9.60 17.62
C PRO A 184 11.87 -8.80 17.34
N SER A 185 12.23 -8.69 16.05
CA SER A 185 13.21 -7.72 15.55
C SER A 185 12.50 -6.42 15.18
N VAL A 186 12.83 -5.32 15.85
CA VAL A 186 12.18 -4.02 15.70
C VAL A 186 13.08 -3.05 14.96
N ILE A 187 12.70 -2.66 13.74
CA ILE A 187 13.30 -1.52 13.04
C ILE A 187 12.65 -0.26 13.59
N ALA A 188 13.44 0.53 14.33
CA ALA A 188 13.04 1.74 14.99
C ALA A 188 13.50 2.94 14.17
N CYS A 189 12.59 3.46 13.35
CA CYS A 189 12.93 4.44 12.34
C CYS A 189 13.47 5.74 12.95
N THR A 190 14.59 6.21 12.40
CA THR A 190 15.25 7.46 12.81
C THR A 190 14.80 8.66 11.99
N SER A 191 14.11 8.41 10.89
CA SER A 191 13.46 9.44 10.09
C SER A 191 12.00 9.10 9.75
N PHE A 192 11.36 10.06 9.07
CA PHE A 192 10.01 9.92 8.52
C PHE A 192 9.96 9.12 7.20
N THR A 193 11.08 8.56 6.72
CA THR A 193 11.17 7.70 5.53
C THR A 193 12.10 6.52 5.79
N CYS A 194 11.57 5.51 6.47
CA CYS A 194 12.37 4.48 7.14
C CYS A 194 12.91 3.38 6.22
N VAL A 195 12.04 2.52 5.68
CA VAL A 195 12.45 1.47 4.74
C VAL A 195 12.21 1.94 3.32
N ARG A 196 13.25 1.92 2.49
CA ARG A 196 13.19 2.44 1.11
C ARG A 196 13.62 1.39 0.09
N ALA A 197 12.82 1.24 -0.95
CA ALA A 197 13.14 0.44 -2.12
C ALA A 197 13.07 1.32 -3.37
N ASN A 198 14.16 1.43 -4.11
CA ASN A 198 14.19 2.18 -5.37
C ASN A 198 13.86 1.26 -6.56
N SER A 199 13.89 1.82 -7.77
CA SER A 199 13.53 1.12 -9.02
C SER A 199 14.46 -0.02 -9.45
N THR A 200 15.59 -0.25 -8.76
CA THR A 200 16.44 -1.43 -9.01
C THR A 200 15.98 -2.65 -8.22
N ILE A 201 15.14 -2.45 -7.19
CA ILE A 201 14.69 -3.52 -6.30
C ILE A 201 13.57 -4.33 -6.97
N SER A 202 13.76 -5.64 -7.03
CA SER A 202 12.83 -6.61 -7.62
C SER A 202 12.30 -7.59 -6.55
N ARG A 203 11.41 -8.50 -6.93
CA ARG A 203 10.81 -9.52 -6.03
C ARG A 203 11.78 -10.56 -5.52
N SER A 204 13.03 -10.55 -6.00
CA SER A 204 14.12 -11.33 -5.42
C SER A 204 14.62 -10.76 -4.08
N THR A 205 14.16 -9.56 -3.70
CA THR A 205 14.46 -8.90 -2.43
C THR A 205 13.25 -9.05 -1.51
N VAL A 206 13.43 -9.72 -0.37
CA VAL A 206 12.37 -10.01 0.60
C VAL A 206 12.66 -9.30 1.92
N VAL A 207 11.65 -8.69 2.52
CA VAL A 207 11.68 -8.22 3.92
C VAL A 207 10.63 -9.01 4.69
N GLU A 208 11.07 -9.80 5.69
CA GLU A 208 10.17 -10.65 6.46
C GLU A 208 10.45 -10.69 7.96
N GLY A 209 9.38 -10.86 8.75
CA GLY A 209 9.47 -11.13 10.19
C GLY A 209 9.85 -9.92 11.07
N PHE A 210 9.73 -8.70 10.57
CA PHE A 210 10.04 -7.48 11.33
C PHE A 210 8.81 -6.84 11.95
N THR A 211 9.02 -6.15 13.07
CA THR A 211 8.20 -4.99 13.44
C THR A 211 8.90 -3.73 12.94
N ILE A 212 8.26 -2.94 12.08
CA ILE A 212 8.81 -1.71 11.50
C ILE A 212 8.01 -0.54 12.07
N GLN A 213 8.65 0.28 12.90
CA GLN A 213 7.99 1.31 13.68
C GLN A 213 8.46 2.70 13.25
N ALA A 214 7.59 3.42 12.54
CA ALA A 214 7.85 4.79 12.11
C ALA A 214 7.98 5.78 13.27
N GLN A 215 8.62 6.91 12.97
CA GLN A 215 8.76 8.05 13.87
C GLN A 215 7.44 8.84 14.00
N ASP A 216 7.08 9.20 15.23
CA ASP A 216 6.02 10.17 15.52
C ASP A 216 6.56 11.61 15.40
N GLY A 217 5.72 12.55 14.97
CA GLY A 217 6.04 13.97 15.02
C GLY A 217 5.57 14.80 13.83
N ALA A 218 6.33 15.85 13.52
CA ALA A 218 6.01 16.85 12.50
C ALA A 218 7.05 16.82 11.37
N PRO A 219 6.84 16.03 10.31
CA PRO A 219 7.70 16.03 9.13
C PRO A 219 7.75 17.41 8.49
N ALA A 220 8.92 17.76 7.93
CA ALA A 220 9.13 19.07 7.29
C ALA A 220 8.67 19.11 5.83
N ASN A 221 8.58 17.94 5.17
CA ASN A 221 8.35 17.80 3.73
C ASN A 221 7.20 16.85 3.42
N ALA A 222 6.51 17.11 2.31
CA ALA A 222 5.50 16.21 1.78
C ALA A 222 6.10 14.80 1.49
N PRO A 223 5.29 13.73 1.57
CA PRO A 223 3.85 13.72 1.84
C PRO A 223 3.48 13.79 3.34
N GLY A 224 4.45 13.68 4.24
CA GLY A 224 4.25 13.48 5.67
C GLY A 224 5.18 12.37 6.18
N GLY A 225 4.72 11.57 7.14
CA GLY A 225 5.45 10.40 7.63
C GLY A 225 5.12 9.15 6.83
N VAL A 226 6.14 8.42 6.37
CA VAL A 226 6.03 7.20 5.59
C VAL A 226 6.91 6.10 6.19
N THR A 227 6.31 4.97 6.58
CA THR A 227 7.07 3.86 7.18
C THR A 227 7.86 3.11 6.12
N ILE A 228 7.22 2.76 5.00
CA ILE A 228 7.87 2.08 3.88
C ILE A 228 7.58 2.82 2.58
N THR A 229 8.62 3.17 1.84
CA THR A 229 8.53 3.81 0.53
C THR A 229 9.07 2.88 -0.55
N LEU A 230 8.22 2.50 -1.50
CA LEU A 230 8.55 1.69 -2.67
C LEU A 230 8.49 2.57 -3.91
N ASP A 231 9.61 3.21 -4.25
CA ASP A 231 9.73 4.16 -5.36
C ASP A 231 10.26 3.43 -6.61
N GLY A 232 9.33 2.89 -7.39
CA GLY A 232 9.57 2.00 -8.52
C GLY A 232 10.06 0.61 -8.13
N GLY A 233 10.38 0.37 -6.86
CA GLY A 233 10.80 -0.93 -6.36
C GLY A 233 9.65 -1.93 -6.26
N SER A 234 9.95 -3.21 -6.51
CA SER A 234 9.00 -4.32 -6.46
C SER A 234 9.40 -5.41 -5.45
N PRO A 235 9.79 -5.12 -4.19
CA PRO A 235 10.16 -6.16 -3.24
C PRO A 235 8.97 -7.01 -2.81
N ILE A 236 9.27 -8.11 -2.10
CA ILE A 236 8.28 -8.86 -1.33
C ILE A 236 8.33 -8.36 0.12
N LEU A 237 7.22 -7.83 0.63
CA LEU A 237 7.02 -7.52 2.04
C LEU A 237 6.09 -8.58 2.61
N ARG A 238 6.58 -9.45 3.50
CA ARG A 238 5.76 -10.53 4.07
C ARG A 238 5.95 -10.79 5.56
N GLY A 239 4.87 -11.13 6.27
CA GLY A 239 4.98 -11.51 7.68
C GLY A 239 5.50 -10.39 8.58
N ASN A 240 5.33 -9.12 8.19
CA ASN A 240 5.80 -7.98 8.98
C ASN A 240 4.65 -7.33 9.74
N ARG A 241 4.98 -6.67 10.86
CA ARG A 241 4.12 -5.69 11.53
C ARG A 241 4.62 -4.29 11.20
N ILE A 242 3.86 -3.53 10.42
CA ILE A 242 4.22 -2.19 9.95
C ILE A 242 3.37 -1.17 10.70
N ILE A 243 4.01 -0.28 11.46
CA ILE A 243 3.36 0.69 12.34
C ILE A 243 3.72 2.10 11.86
N GLY A 244 2.72 2.82 11.35
CA GLY A 244 2.82 4.22 10.94
C GLY A 244 2.87 5.17 12.13
N GLY A 245 3.59 6.29 11.96
CA GLY A 245 3.77 7.29 13.02
C GLY A 245 2.56 8.19 13.20
N HIS A 246 2.36 8.71 14.41
CA HIS A 246 1.42 9.79 14.70
C HIS A 246 1.95 11.12 14.16
N ILE A 247 1.26 11.69 13.18
CA ILE A 247 1.71 12.90 12.48
C ILE A 247 0.91 14.12 12.94
N ASN A 248 1.62 15.08 13.53
CA ASN A 248 1.10 16.37 14.00
C ASN A 248 1.62 17.56 13.16
N GLY A 249 2.26 17.29 12.03
CA GLY A 249 2.76 18.30 11.08
C GLY A 249 1.65 19.09 10.38
N ASN A 250 1.93 20.36 10.04
CA ASN A 250 1.01 21.25 9.29
C ASN A 250 1.72 22.17 8.28
N VAL A 251 3.01 21.94 7.99
CA VAL A 251 3.80 22.73 7.05
C VAL A 251 3.98 22.00 5.72
N ASN A 252 4.21 22.71 4.61
CA ASN A 252 4.64 22.14 3.32
C ASN A 252 3.88 20.90 2.82
N ASN A 253 2.58 20.76 3.13
CA ASN A 253 1.77 19.56 2.86
C ASN A 253 2.32 18.24 3.46
N ALA A 254 3.16 18.34 4.50
CA ALA A 254 3.78 17.26 5.25
C ALA A 254 2.88 16.74 6.39
N LYS A 255 1.67 16.30 6.05
CA LYS A 255 0.59 16.13 7.04
C LYS A 255 0.10 14.70 7.17
N ARG A 256 0.40 13.83 6.21
CA ARG A 256 -0.15 12.47 6.13
C ARG A 256 0.63 11.50 7.00
N SER A 257 -0.08 10.54 7.59
CA SER A 257 0.53 9.33 8.17
C SER A 257 0.29 8.17 7.21
N ILE A 258 1.35 7.59 6.68
CA ILE A 258 1.30 6.53 5.67
C ILE A 258 2.12 5.33 6.16
N ALA A 259 1.51 4.14 6.24
CA ALA A 259 2.26 2.94 6.59
C ALA A 259 3.07 2.44 5.38
N VAL A 260 2.46 2.23 4.22
CA VAL A 260 3.16 1.81 2.98
C VAL A 260 2.79 2.73 1.83
N HIS A 261 3.80 3.27 1.14
CA HIS A 261 3.64 4.11 -0.04
C HIS A 261 4.32 3.45 -1.24
N VAL A 262 3.53 3.12 -2.26
CA VAL A 262 3.96 2.56 -3.54
C VAL A 262 3.78 3.63 -4.62
N LEU A 263 4.87 3.98 -5.29
CA LEU A 263 4.92 5.04 -6.28
C LEU A 263 5.91 4.71 -7.40
N GLY A 264 5.84 5.46 -8.49
CA GLY A 264 6.74 5.28 -9.64
C GLY A 264 6.43 4.04 -10.47
N SER A 265 7.08 3.95 -11.63
CA SER A 265 6.94 2.79 -12.53
C SER A 265 7.61 1.57 -11.90
N PRO A 266 6.91 0.44 -11.75
CA PRO A 266 7.45 -0.71 -11.06
C PRO A 266 8.55 -1.39 -11.89
N SER A 267 9.59 -1.85 -11.20
CA SER A 267 10.72 -2.63 -11.74
C SER A 267 10.29 -3.98 -12.31
N GLU A 268 9.14 -4.50 -11.86
CA GLU A 268 8.49 -5.70 -12.39
C GLU A 268 7.04 -5.41 -12.77
N GLN A 269 6.49 -6.10 -13.77
CA GLN A 269 5.14 -5.83 -14.28
C GLN A 269 4.07 -5.84 -13.18
N LEU A 270 4.10 -6.82 -12.27
CA LEU A 270 3.12 -6.96 -11.20
C LEU A 270 3.41 -6.07 -9.98
N GLY A 271 4.52 -5.32 -9.99
CA GLY A 271 4.99 -4.48 -8.90
C GLY A 271 5.31 -5.23 -7.61
N ALA A 272 5.33 -4.52 -6.48
CA ALA A 272 5.62 -5.12 -5.18
C ALA A 272 4.56 -6.15 -4.77
N LEU A 273 4.98 -7.18 -4.02
CA LEU A 273 4.08 -8.10 -3.34
C LEU A 273 4.05 -7.72 -1.86
N ILE A 274 2.89 -7.27 -1.39
CA ILE A 274 2.66 -6.89 0.00
C ILE A 274 1.68 -7.92 0.54
N ASN A 275 2.18 -8.94 1.25
CA ASN A 275 1.33 -10.04 1.69
C ASN A 275 1.54 -10.52 3.12
N ASP A 276 0.48 -10.99 3.79
CA ASP A 276 0.57 -11.54 5.14
C ASP A 276 1.21 -10.56 6.16
N ASN A 277 0.95 -9.26 6.00
CA ASN A 277 1.43 -8.24 6.94
C ASN A 277 0.29 -7.77 7.86
N VAL A 278 0.66 -7.32 9.05
CA VAL A 278 -0.18 -6.48 9.91
C VAL A 278 0.24 -5.03 9.70
N ILE A 279 -0.63 -4.21 9.09
CA ILE A 279 -0.35 -2.83 8.72
C ILE A 279 -1.25 -1.91 9.54
N GLU A 280 -0.65 -1.11 10.41
CA GLU A 280 -1.34 -0.18 11.31
C GLU A 280 -0.90 1.25 10.98
N ALA A 281 -1.73 2.04 10.31
CA ALA A 281 -1.40 3.45 10.08
C ALA A 281 -1.55 4.27 11.37
N GLY A 282 -0.65 5.23 11.57
CA GLY A 282 -0.74 6.18 12.67
C GLY A 282 -1.82 7.23 12.44
N ASN A 283 -2.12 8.05 13.46
CA ASN A 283 -3.07 9.15 13.28
C ASN A 283 -2.44 10.32 12.50
N SER A 284 -3.27 11.14 11.88
CA SER A 284 -2.89 12.41 11.27
C SER A 284 -3.80 13.52 11.79
N GLU A 285 -3.24 14.53 12.47
CA GLU A 285 -4.06 15.60 13.04
C GLU A 285 -4.67 16.53 11.97
N ASN A 286 -3.95 16.72 10.86
CA ASN A 286 -4.25 17.78 9.90
C ASN A 286 -4.62 17.27 8.49
N ASP A 287 -4.56 15.96 8.22
CA ASP A 287 -4.88 15.40 6.90
C ASP A 287 -5.33 13.93 7.00
N ALA A 288 -4.65 13.00 6.34
CA ALA A 288 -5.09 11.62 6.18
C ALA A 288 -4.21 10.62 6.94
N SER A 289 -4.88 9.64 7.57
CA SER A 289 -4.26 8.38 8.01
C SER A 289 -4.49 7.31 6.94
N ILE A 290 -3.41 6.70 6.45
CA ILE A 290 -3.44 5.81 5.28
C ILE A 290 -2.64 4.54 5.57
N GLY A 291 -3.29 3.37 5.42
CA GLY A 291 -2.60 2.08 5.49
C GLY A 291 -1.67 1.90 4.29
N VAL A 292 -2.23 1.71 3.10
CA VAL A 292 -1.47 1.57 1.85
C VAL A 292 -1.87 2.68 0.87
N LEU A 293 -0.89 3.42 0.37
CA LEU A 293 -1.05 4.41 -0.70
C LEU A 293 -0.38 3.89 -1.97
N ILE A 294 -1.13 3.77 -3.06
CA ILE A 294 -0.64 3.43 -4.40
C ILE A 294 -0.89 4.63 -5.30
N GLU A 295 0.17 5.21 -5.85
CA GLU A 295 0.08 6.37 -6.73
C GLU A 295 0.01 5.99 -8.21
N SER A 296 -0.25 7.00 -9.05
CA SER A 296 -0.34 6.79 -10.50
C SER A 296 0.97 6.20 -11.05
N GLN A 297 0.84 5.30 -12.03
CA GLN A 297 1.93 4.53 -12.65
C GLN A 297 2.53 3.41 -11.78
N ALA A 298 2.17 3.31 -10.51
CA ALA A 298 2.59 2.18 -9.67
C ALA A 298 1.74 0.92 -9.93
N ALA A 299 2.29 -0.25 -9.57
CA ALA A 299 1.54 -1.49 -9.48
C ALA A 299 1.88 -2.20 -8.17
N ALA A 300 0.93 -2.94 -7.61
CA ALA A 300 1.16 -3.79 -6.44
C ALA A 300 0.18 -4.96 -6.38
N GLN A 301 0.62 -6.06 -5.78
CA GLN A 301 -0.23 -7.16 -5.33
C GLN A 301 -0.37 -7.03 -3.81
N VAL A 302 -1.52 -6.53 -3.34
CA VAL A 302 -1.80 -6.34 -1.91
C VAL A 302 -2.72 -7.49 -1.48
N GLY A 303 -2.14 -8.52 -0.89
CA GLY A 303 -2.79 -9.80 -0.62
C GLY A 303 -2.77 -10.22 0.84
N GLU A 304 -3.84 -10.77 1.42
CA GLU A 304 -3.73 -11.48 2.72
C GLU A 304 -3.24 -10.62 3.91
N ASN A 305 -3.36 -9.29 3.84
CA ASN A 305 -2.93 -8.42 4.92
C ASN A 305 -4.07 -8.11 5.91
N GLN A 306 -3.70 -7.77 7.14
CA GLN A 306 -4.57 -7.09 8.09
C GLN A 306 -4.21 -5.61 8.09
N ILE A 307 -5.04 -4.77 7.50
CA ILE A 307 -4.80 -3.34 7.32
C ILE A 307 -5.78 -2.57 8.20
N ARG A 308 -5.24 -1.73 9.09
CA ARG A 308 -6.03 -0.86 9.95
C ARG A 308 -5.50 0.56 9.90
N SER A 309 -6.40 1.51 9.71
CA SER A 309 -6.04 2.93 9.68
C SER A 309 -6.39 3.65 10.98
N GLY A 310 -5.60 4.66 11.29
CA GLY A 310 -5.81 5.55 12.42
C GLY A 310 -6.86 6.62 12.14
N SER A 311 -6.91 7.60 13.03
CA SER A 311 -7.81 8.76 12.92
C SER A 311 -7.16 9.90 12.14
N GLY A 312 -7.97 10.68 11.44
CA GLY A 312 -7.51 11.94 10.85
C GLY A 312 -8.63 12.84 10.36
N GLN A 313 -8.31 13.87 9.58
CA GLN A 313 -9.35 14.59 8.82
C GLN A 313 -10.06 13.58 7.91
N SER A 314 -9.30 12.73 7.24
CA SER A 314 -9.79 11.54 6.53
C SER A 314 -9.03 10.28 6.99
N SER A 315 -9.63 9.11 6.77
CA SER A 315 -9.02 7.82 7.13
C SER A 315 -9.25 6.80 6.03
N PHE A 316 -8.19 6.12 5.60
CA PHE A 316 -8.23 5.21 4.46
C PHE A 316 -7.45 3.94 4.74
N GLY A 317 -8.08 2.77 4.59
CA GLY A 317 -7.33 1.50 4.61
C GLY A 317 -6.35 1.45 3.44
N ILE A 318 -6.87 1.58 2.23
CA ILE A 318 -6.09 1.65 0.98
C ILE A 318 -6.54 2.85 0.15
N ILE A 319 -5.59 3.60 -0.39
CA ILE A 319 -5.82 4.56 -1.47
C ILE A 319 -5.09 4.08 -2.70
N ASP A 320 -5.84 3.84 -3.77
CA ASP A 320 -5.32 3.78 -5.13
C ASP A 320 -5.68 5.08 -5.87
N SER A 321 -4.65 5.81 -6.32
CA SER A 321 -4.77 7.10 -7.02
C SER A 321 -4.55 6.98 -8.54
N GLY A 322 -4.78 5.81 -9.13
CA GLY A 322 -4.64 5.58 -10.58
C GLY A 322 -3.52 4.60 -10.92
N ALA A 323 -3.43 3.51 -10.15
CA ALA A 323 -2.48 2.42 -10.33
C ALA A 323 -2.68 1.73 -11.68
N ARG A 324 -1.65 1.01 -12.12
CA ARG A 324 -1.67 0.23 -13.35
C ARG A 324 -2.69 -0.92 -13.23
N PRO A 325 -3.30 -1.36 -14.35
CA PRO A 325 -4.31 -2.43 -14.36
C PRO A 325 -3.83 -3.78 -13.81
N ASP A 326 -2.52 -3.99 -13.71
CA ASP A 326 -1.92 -5.19 -13.13
C ASP A 326 -2.11 -5.27 -11.60
N THR A 327 -2.56 -4.18 -10.95
CA THR A 327 -2.76 -4.10 -9.49
C THR A 327 -3.91 -4.99 -9.03
N LYS A 328 -3.68 -5.71 -7.92
CA LYS A 328 -4.71 -6.53 -7.27
C LYS A 328 -4.76 -6.28 -5.78
N VAL A 329 -5.97 -6.20 -5.23
CA VAL A 329 -6.23 -6.16 -3.79
C VAL A 329 -7.08 -7.38 -3.45
N PHE A 330 -6.49 -8.34 -2.74
CA PHE A 330 -7.17 -9.63 -2.52
C PHE A 330 -6.99 -10.20 -1.11
N LYS A 331 -8.02 -10.88 -0.60
CA LYS A 331 -7.95 -11.62 0.68
C LYS A 331 -7.49 -10.79 1.89
N ASN A 332 -7.61 -9.47 1.84
CA ASN A 332 -7.24 -8.61 2.95
C ASN A 332 -8.39 -8.49 3.96
N ARG A 333 -8.04 -8.22 5.21
CA ARG A 333 -8.92 -7.64 6.22
C ARG A 333 -8.59 -6.16 6.32
N ILE A 334 -9.47 -5.30 5.84
CA ILE A 334 -9.24 -3.85 5.76
C ILE A 334 -10.22 -3.14 6.69
N GLN A 335 -9.72 -2.31 7.60
CA GLN A 335 -10.51 -1.55 8.55
C GLN A 335 -10.09 -0.07 8.51
N ALA A 336 -10.97 0.79 8.04
CA ALA A 336 -10.75 2.24 8.13
C ALA A 336 -10.96 2.76 9.56
N GLY A 337 -10.38 3.91 9.86
CA GLY A 337 -10.46 4.55 11.17
C GLY A 337 -11.54 5.64 11.23
N THR A 338 -11.29 6.65 12.07
CA THR A 338 -12.20 7.77 12.27
C THR A 338 -11.81 8.96 11.40
N ALA A 339 -12.78 9.49 10.64
CA ALA A 339 -12.66 10.75 9.91
C ALA A 339 -13.37 11.88 10.66
N MET A 340 -12.60 12.90 11.05
CA MET A 340 -13.10 14.03 11.84
C MET A 340 -13.88 15.06 11.01
N ASN A 341 -13.50 15.29 9.75
CA ASN A 341 -14.11 16.31 8.90
C ASN A 341 -14.14 15.96 7.40
N GLY A 342 -13.51 14.85 7.02
CA GLY A 342 -13.44 14.34 5.65
C GLY A 342 -14.20 13.02 5.53
N VAL A 343 -13.56 12.04 4.92
CA VAL A 343 -14.16 10.73 4.61
C VAL A 343 -13.41 9.60 5.29
N SER A 344 -14.14 8.53 5.60
CA SER A 344 -13.58 7.27 6.07
C SER A 344 -13.95 6.16 5.09
N TYR A 345 -12.95 5.55 4.45
CA TYR A 345 -13.15 4.46 3.50
C TYR A 345 -12.18 3.31 3.74
N GLY A 346 -12.68 2.08 3.69
CA GLY A 346 -11.81 0.90 3.66
C GLY A 346 -10.86 0.96 2.47
N MET A 347 -11.38 1.28 1.29
CA MET A 347 -10.58 1.49 0.09
C MET A 347 -11.12 2.62 -0.78
N THR A 348 -10.22 3.36 -1.43
CA THR A 348 -10.57 4.22 -2.56
C THR A 348 -9.77 3.83 -3.80
N THR A 349 -10.35 3.93 -5.00
CA THR A 349 -9.64 3.61 -6.24
C THR A 349 -10.01 4.54 -7.39
N ARG A 350 -9.01 4.80 -8.25
CA ARG A 350 -9.13 5.43 -9.57
C ARG A 350 -8.53 4.59 -10.69
N GLY A 351 -7.71 3.59 -10.35
CA GLY A 351 -7.12 2.67 -11.31
C GLY A 351 -8.07 1.54 -11.66
N ASP A 352 -7.71 0.78 -12.68
CA ASP A 352 -8.47 -0.39 -13.13
C ASP A 352 -8.02 -1.63 -12.34
N VAL A 353 -8.50 -1.75 -11.09
CA VAL A 353 -7.98 -2.73 -10.13
C VAL A 353 -8.92 -3.93 -9.99
N LEU A 354 -8.36 -5.12 -9.80
CA LEU A 354 -9.12 -6.28 -9.32
C LEU A 354 -9.18 -6.26 -7.79
N ILE A 355 -10.38 -6.17 -7.24
CA ILE A 355 -10.67 -6.20 -5.80
C ILE A 355 -11.45 -7.48 -5.51
N ASP A 356 -10.79 -8.47 -4.95
CA ASP A 356 -11.32 -9.84 -4.85
C ASP A 356 -11.21 -10.43 -3.44
N SER A 357 -12.31 -10.98 -2.92
CA SER A 357 -12.28 -11.80 -1.69
C SER A 357 -11.77 -11.06 -0.44
N ASN A 358 -11.98 -9.74 -0.35
CA ASN A 358 -11.60 -8.96 0.82
C ASN A 358 -12.74 -8.89 1.85
N LEU A 359 -12.35 -8.78 3.13
CA LEU A 359 -13.21 -8.37 4.23
C LEU A 359 -12.94 -6.89 4.52
N ILE A 360 -13.90 -6.01 4.21
CA ILE A 360 -13.73 -4.56 4.35
C ILE A 360 -14.71 -4.03 5.39
N ASN A 361 -14.18 -3.41 6.43
CA ASN A 361 -14.89 -2.81 7.57
C ASN A 361 -15.79 -3.77 8.36
N THR A 362 -15.47 -5.07 8.34
CA THR A 362 -16.31 -6.12 8.94
C THR A 362 -16.15 -6.24 10.45
N ASP A 363 -15.14 -5.61 11.06
CA ASP A 363 -15.03 -5.52 12.52
C ASP A 363 -16.02 -4.48 13.07
N MET A 364 -17.19 -4.97 13.47
CA MET A 364 -18.26 -4.17 14.06
C MET A 364 -18.03 -3.80 15.53
N GLY A 365 -16.97 -4.30 16.17
CA GLY A 365 -16.54 -3.83 17.48
C GLY A 365 -15.90 -2.45 17.43
N THR A 366 -15.28 -2.10 16.30
CA THR A 366 -14.65 -0.81 16.05
C THR A 366 -14.91 -0.31 14.62
N PRO A 367 -16.19 -0.08 14.26
CA PRO A 367 -16.55 0.29 12.89
C PRO A 367 -15.90 1.63 12.51
N PRO A 368 -15.60 1.87 11.22
CA PRO A 368 -15.10 3.17 10.80
C PRO A 368 -16.15 4.24 11.11
N VAL A 369 -15.69 5.42 11.51
CA VAL A 369 -16.58 6.52 11.91
C VAL A 369 -16.39 7.70 10.98
N CYS A 370 -17.49 8.30 10.56
CA CYS A 370 -17.47 9.57 9.84
C CYS A 370 -18.30 10.60 10.60
N LEU A 371 -17.65 11.67 11.07
CA LEU A 371 -18.35 12.73 11.80
C LEU A 371 -19.01 13.76 10.87
N SER A 372 -18.59 13.81 9.60
CA SER A 372 -19.28 14.62 8.59
C SER A 372 -20.63 14.02 8.24
N VAL A 373 -21.65 14.88 8.20
CA VAL A 373 -23.02 14.51 7.77
C VAL A 373 -23.24 14.72 6.27
N SER A 374 -22.24 15.23 5.56
CA SER A 374 -22.36 15.66 4.15
C SER A 374 -21.69 14.73 3.16
N TYR A 375 -20.79 13.86 3.62
CA TYR A 375 -20.04 12.97 2.75
C TYR A 375 -20.48 11.53 2.95
N TRP A 376 -20.56 10.79 1.84
CA TRP A 376 -20.55 9.34 1.90
C TRP A 376 -19.23 8.86 2.48
N CYS A 377 -19.33 7.95 3.45
CA CYS A 377 -18.22 7.21 4.03
C CYS A 377 -18.60 5.73 4.03
N GLY A 378 -17.63 4.82 4.00
CA GLY A 378 -18.01 3.47 3.64
C GLY A 378 -16.92 2.42 3.47
N GLY A 379 -17.28 1.37 2.75
CA GLY A 379 -16.38 0.31 2.35
C GLY A 379 -15.44 0.75 1.24
N ILE A 380 -15.97 0.87 0.02
CA ILE A 380 -15.21 1.25 -1.17
C ILE A 380 -15.75 2.55 -1.78
N ALA A 381 -14.88 3.46 -2.17
CA ALA A 381 -15.20 4.50 -3.14
C ALA A 381 -14.40 4.31 -4.44
N SER A 382 -15.08 4.17 -5.57
CA SER A 382 -14.45 4.04 -6.89
C SER A 382 -14.79 5.23 -7.76
N TYR A 383 -13.76 5.93 -8.23
CA TYR A 383 -13.89 7.16 -9.00
C TYR A 383 -13.52 6.90 -10.46
N SER A 384 -14.51 6.79 -11.34
CA SER A 384 -14.34 6.56 -12.80
C SER A 384 -13.31 5.49 -13.18
N SER A 385 -13.43 4.30 -12.59
CA SER A 385 -12.53 3.17 -12.90
C SER A 385 -13.23 1.99 -13.57
N ALA A 386 -12.47 1.19 -14.32
CA ALA A 386 -12.92 -0.09 -14.89
C ALA A 386 -12.75 -1.26 -13.90
N SER A 387 -12.69 -0.96 -12.59
CA SER A 387 -12.39 -1.94 -11.55
C SER A 387 -13.38 -3.11 -11.55
N ARG A 388 -12.89 -4.29 -11.18
CA ARG A 388 -13.72 -5.46 -10.92
C ARG A 388 -13.76 -5.71 -9.42
N ILE A 389 -14.93 -5.54 -8.81
CA ILE A 389 -15.18 -5.74 -7.39
C ILE A 389 -15.96 -7.05 -7.25
N VAL A 390 -15.28 -8.11 -6.84
CA VAL A 390 -15.85 -9.46 -6.81
C VAL A 390 -15.62 -10.22 -5.51
N ASN A 391 -16.57 -11.06 -5.12
CA ASN A 391 -16.44 -11.93 -3.95
C ASN A 391 -16.08 -11.21 -2.65
N ASN A 392 -16.36 -9.91 -2.47
CA ASN A 392 -15.99 -9.22 -1.24
C ASN A 392 -17.14 -9.25 -0.22
N VAL A 393 -16.78 -9.12 1.05
CA VAL A 393 -17.72 -8.75 2.13
C VAL A 393 -17.37 -7.33 2.55
N ILE A 394 -18.27 -6.39 2.27
CA ILE A 394 -18.00 -4.95 2.37
C ILE A 394 -19.05 -4.29 3.25
N PHE A 395 -18.59 -3.64 4.31
CA PHE A 395 -19.43 -2.92 5.24
C PHE A 395 -19.20 -1.40 5.11
N GLY A 396 -20.27 -0.64 5.23
CA GLY A 396 -20.25 0.80 5.30
C GLY A 396 -19.72 1.30 6.64
N ALA A 397 -19.73 2.62 6.82
CA ALA A 397 -19.27 3.28 8.04
C ALA A 397 -20.41 3.55 9.02
N SER A 398 -20.06 3.82 10.28
CA SER A 398 -20.94 4.50 11.23
C SER A 398 -21.00 5.99 10.86
N ALA A 399 -21.95 6.35 9.99
CA ALA A 399 -22.14 7.70 9.46
C ALA A 399 -23.61 8.01 9.13
N ASP A 400 -23.95 9.30 9.08
CA ASP A 400 -25.25 9.79 8.59
C ASP A 400 -25.43 9.55 7.10
N GLN A 401 -24.34 9.51 6.32
CA GLN A 401 -24.30 9.09 4.93
C GLN A 401 -23.33 7.91 4.80
N SER A 402 -23.87 6.70 4.76
CA SER A 402 -23.06 5.48 4.72
C SER A 402 -23.33 4.66 3.46
N ALA A 403 -22.27 4.18 2.82
CA ALA A 403 -22.35 3.30 1.67
C ALA A 403 -21.44 2.08 1.84
N ALA A 404 -21.87 0.89 1.39
CA ALA A 404 -20.90 -0.20 1.23
C ALA A 404 -19.97 0.13 0.04
N ILE A 405 -20.57 0.54 -1.08
CA ILE A 405 -19.84 1.03 -2.26
C ILE A 405 -20.40 2.39 -2.71
N TYR A 406 -19.53 3.36 -2.92
CA TYR A 406 -19.82 4.64 -3.55
C TYR A 406 -19.11 4.75 -4.90
N LEU A 407 -19.86 5.05 -5.96
CA LEU A 407 -19.36 5.14 -7.33
C LEU A 407 -19.61 6.53 -7.92
N PRO A 408 -18.80 7.54 -7.57
CA PRO A 408 -18.82 8.82 -8.26
C PRO A 408 -18.16 8.74 -9.64
N GLU A 409 -18.82 9.30 -10.63
CA GLU A 409 -18.19 9.58 -11.92
C GLU A 409 -17.52 10.95 -11.90
N LEU A 410 -16.28 11.02 -12.39
CA LEU A 410 -15.49 12.23 -12.53
C LEU A 410 -15.05 12.47 -13.99
N ASP A 411 -14.88 11.40 -14.78
CA ASP A 411 -14.31 11.44 -16.14
C ASP A 411 -15.33 11.08 -17.25
N VAL A 412 -15.00 11.38 -18.51
CA VAL A 412 -15.84 11.08 -19.69
C VAL A 412 -15.03 10.55 -20.88
N PRO A 413 -15.47 9.44 -21.51
CA PRO A 413 -16.46 8.46 -21.04
C PRO A 413 -15.85 7.55 -19.96
N ALA A 414 -16.62 7.27 -18.90
CA ALA A 414 -16.21 6.33 -17.88
C ALA A 414 -16.25 4.89 -18.39
N PRO A 415 -15.25 4.05 -18.09
CA PRO A 415 -15.31 2.63 -18.37
C PRO A 415 -16.36 1.94 -17.50
N ASP A 416 -16.78 0.74 -17.89
CA ASP A 416 -17.74 -0.03 -17.10
C ASP A 416 -17.06 -0.60 -15.85
N ILE A 417 -17.64 -0.33 -14.67
CA ILE A 417 -17.26 -0.98 -13.42
C ILE A 417 -18.13 -2.23 -13.20
N HIS A 418 -17.52 -3.34 -12.80
CA HIS A 418 -18.22 -4.59 -12.52
C HIS A 418 -18.27 -4.88 -11.03
N ILE A 419 -19.47 -4.97 -10.47
CA ILE A 419 -19.73 -5.36 -9.09
C ILE A 419 -20.48 -6.69 -9.12
N ASN A 420 -19.80 -7.78 -8.79
CA ASN A 420 -20.35 -9.12 -8.92
C ASN A 420 -20.10 -9.99 -7.69
N SER A 421 -21.09 -10.75 -7.22
CA SER A 421 -20.88 -11.77 -6.19
C SER A 421 -20.38 -11.19 -4.86
N ASN A 422 -20.82 -10.00 -4.44
CA ASN A 422 -20.42 -9.40 -3.17
C ASN A 422 -21.52 -9.50 -2.10
N TYR A 423 -21.14 -9.43 -0.83
CA TYR A 423 -22.02 -9.12 0.29
C TYR A 423 -21.80 -7.66 0.72
N LEU A 424 -22.81 -6.81 0.53
CA LEU A 424 -22.71 -5.36 0.70
C LEU A 424 -23.64 -4.90 1.80
N ASP A 425 -23.11 -4.52 2.96
CA ASP A 425 -23.89 -3.92 4.05
C ASP A 425 -23.59 -2.44 4.19
N ALA A 426 -24.61 -1.60 4.05
CA ALA A 426 -24.45 -0.16 4.21
C ALA A 426 -24.13 0.28 5.63
N THR A 427 -24.29 -0.58 6.65
CA THR A 427 -24.10 -0.26 8.07
C THR A 427 -24.98 0.89 8.54
N GLY A 428 -24.50 2.15 8.49
CA GLY A 428 -25.16 3.33 9.02
C GLY A 428 -25.06 3.43 10.54
N ASN A 429 -25.22 4.63 11.07
CA ASN A 429 -25.18 4.91 12.51
C ASN A 429 -26.56 4.80 13.21
N GLY A 430 -27.61 4.46 12.48
CA GLY A 430 -28.97 4.37 13.05
C GLY A 430 -29.65 5.73 13.19
N SER A 431 -29.12 6.79 12.58
CA SER A 431 -29.66 8.14 12.67
C SER A 431 -31.08 8.22 12.11
N THR A 432 -31.99 8.79 12.89
CA THR A 432 -33.39 9.06 12.50
C THR A 432 -33.55 10.41 11.80
N SER A 433 -32.45 11.10 11.50
CA SER A 433 -32.48 12.38 10.79
C SER A 433 -33.10 12.19 9.39
N VAL A 434 -33.89 13.17 8.96
CA VAL A 434 -34.50 13.14 7.62
C VAL A 434 -33.47 13.25 6.48
N SER A 435 -32.24 13.65 6.80
CA SER A 435 -31.12 13.69 5.84
C SER A 435 -30.26 12.42 5.87
N ALA A 436 -30.40 11.57 6.88
CA ALA A 436 -29.55 10.40 7.06
C ALA A 436 -29.94 9.27 6.10
N LYS A 437 -28.94 8.73 5.41
CA LYS A 437 -29.08 7.73 4.36
C LYS A 437 -28.05 6.62 4.54
N SER A 438 -28.47 5.39 4.31
CA SER A 438 -27.56 4.26 4.15
C SER A 438 -27.95 3.49 2.88
N ALA A 439 -26.97 3.14 2.05
CA ALA A 439 -27.21 2.41 0.81
C ALA A 439 -26.14 1.35 0.55
N ALA A 440 -26.53 0.17 0.05
CA ALA A 440 -25.51 -0.83 -0.31
C ALA A 440 -24.63 -0.31 -1.45
N ILE A 441 -25.25 0.32 -2.46
CA ILE A 441 -24.54 1.00 -3.55
C ILE A 441 -25.08 2.42 -3.72
N VAL A 442 -24.17 3.40 -3.84
CA VAL A 442 -24.48 4.78 -4.21
C VAL A 442 -23.88 5.07 -5.57
N LEU A 443 -24.69 5.57 -6.50
CA LEU A 443 -24.27 6.01 -7.82
C LEU A 443 -24.22 7.53 -7.87
N GLY A 444 -23.00 8.06 -7.95
CA GLY A 444 -22.74 9.48 -8.11
C GLY A 444 -22.75 9.89 -9.57
N SER A 445 -23.21 11.10 -9.83
CA SER A 445 -23.28 11.69 -11.18
C SER A 445 -22.02 12.52 -11.49
N PRO A 446 -21.60 12.63 -12.76
CA PRO A 446 -20.40 13.35 -13.16
C PRO A 446 -20.25 14.78 -12.61
N TYR A 447 -19.02 15.22 -12.38
CA TYR A 447 -18.74 16.64 -12.13
C TYR A 447 -19.25 17.53 -13.29
N ALA A 448 -19.44 18.83 -13.02
CA ALA A 448 -19.88 19.79 -14.03
C ALA A 448 -18.96 19.76 -15.27
N GLY A 449 -19.52 19.37 -16.43
CA GLY A 449 -18.78 19.16 -17.68
C GLY A 449 -18.73 17.72 -18.17
N GLY A 450 -19.14 16.74 -17.34
CA GLY A 450 -19.20 15.33 -17.71
C GLY A 450 -20.45 14.93 -18.51
N ASN A 451 -20.59 13.65 -18.89
CA ASN A 451 -21.76 13.14 -19.61
C ASN A 451 -22.99 13.23 -18.70
N PRO A 452 -24.00 14.08 -19.00
CA PRO A 452 -25.17 14.22 -18.14
C PRO A 452 -26.02 12.94 -18.05
N ASN A 453 -25.74 11.91 -18.86
CA ASN A 453 -26.44 10.63 -18.83
C ASN A 453 -25.47 9.45 -18.71
N ALA A 454 -24.86 9.30 -17.54
CA ALA A 454 -23.86 8.26 -17.29
C ALA A 454 -24.52 6.89 -17.04
N GLN A 455 -24.04 5.86 -17.74
CA GLN A 455 -24.33 4.46 -17.49
C GLN A 455 -23.04 3.66 -17.50
N TYR A 456 -22.61 3.20 -16.33
CA TYR A 456 -21.25 2.67 -16.13
C TYR A 456 -21.19 1.49 -15.16
N ALA A 457 -22.21 1.25 -14.34
CA ALA A 457 -22.18 0.17 -13.36
C ALA A 457 -22.92 -1.08 -13.85
N ILE A 458 -22.22 -2.21 -13.84
CA ILE A 458 -22.77 -3.55 -14.04
C ILE A 458 -22.81 -4.25 -12.68
N ILE A 459 -24.02 -4.43 -12.16
CA ILE A 459 -24.26 -4.88 -10.78
C ILE A 459 -25.05 -6.20 -10.81
N ARG A 460 -24.39 -7.33 -10.50
CA ARG A 460 -24.99 -8.66 -10.55
C ARG A 460 -24.63 -9.56 -9.37
N ASN A 461 -25.50 -10.51 -9.03
CA ASN A 461 -25.22 -11.53 -8.01
C ASN A 461 -24.79 -10.96 -6.65
N ASN A 462 -25.17 -9.73 -6.29
CA ASN A 462 -24.78 -9.15 -5.00
C ASN A 462 -25.91 -9.31 -3.99
N THR A 463 -25.52 -9.49 -2.72
CA THR A 463 -26.41 -9.29 -1.57
C THR A 463 -26.33 -7.82 -1.14
N LEU A 464 -27.45 -7.11 -1.22
CA LEU A 464 -27.56 -5.66 -0.98
C LEU A 464 -28.35 -5.40 0.32
N ILE A 465 -27.65 -4.98 1.37
CA ILE A 465 -28.24 -4.67 2.68
C ILE A 465 -28.30 -3.16 2.90
N GLY A 466 -29.50 -2.63 3.13
CA GLY A 466 -29.74 -1.18 3.21
C GLY A 466 -29.24 -0.45 4.47
N GLY A 467 -28.60 -1.15 5.41
CA GLY A 467 -28.10 -0.59 6.67
C GLY A 467 -29.21 -0.20 7.67
N ARG A 468 -28.96 0.85 8.47
CA ARG A 468 -29.75 1.20 9.67
C ARG A 468 -30.26 2.64 9.75
N ASN A 469 -29.92 3.52 8.80
CA ASN A 469 -30.32 4.93 8.86
C ASN A 469 -31.81 5.13 8.54
N GLN A 470 -32.33 6.34 8.73
CA GLN A 470 -33.74 6.68 8.49
C GLN A 470 -34.21 6.33 7.07
N TYR A 471 -33.35 6.55 6.07
CA TYR A 471 -33.60 6.18 4.69
C TYR A 471 -32.58 5.14 4.23
N ARG A 472 -33.09 3.99 3.79
CA ARG A 472 -32.30 2.80 3.51
C ARG A 472 -32.53 2.35 2.09
N TYR A 473 -31.45 2.12 1.37
CA TYR A 473 -31.50 1.80 -0.05
C TYR A 473 -30.70 0.55 -0.40
N GLY A 474 -31.21 -0.26 -1.32
CA GLY A 474 -30.35 -1.21 -2.03
C GLY A 474 -29.39 -0.44 -2.93
N VAL A 475 -29.94 0.38 -3.82
CA VAL A 475 -29.17 1.32 -4.66
C VAL A 475 -29.76 2.72 -4.57
N TYR A 476 -28.88 3.72 -4.44
CA TYR A 476 -29.25 5.13 -4.37
C TYR A 476 -28.52 5.93 -5.45
N GLU A 477 -29.26 6.53 -6.39
CA GLU A 477 -28.69 7.52 -7.30
C GLU A 477 -28.64 8.90 -6.63
N GLU A 478 -27.54 9.63 -6.80
CA GLU A 478 -27.40 10.98 -6.28
C GLU A 478 -28.31 12.01 -6.98
N THR A 479 -28.50 13.15 -6.32
CA THR A 479 -29.41 14.21 -6.78
C THR A 479 -28.62 15.34 -7.40
N VAL A 480 -28.31 15.20 -8.68
CA VAL A 480 -27.56 16.21 -9.44
C VAL A 480 -28.44 16.75 -10.56
N LEU A 481 -28.73 18.06 -10.50
CA LEU A 481 -29.63 18.71 -11.45
C LEU A 481 -29.13 18.54 -12.89
N ASN A 482 -30.02 18.16 -13.80
CA ASN A 482 -29.76 17.91 -15.22
C ASN A 482 -28.77 16.78 -15.51
N GLN A 483 -28.51 15.89 -14.54
CA GLN A 483 -27.64 14.74 -14.76
C GLN A 483 -28.21 13.45 -14.15
N THR A 484 -27.79 12.32 -14.69
CA THR A 484 -28.21 10.97 -14.28
C THR A 484 -27.01 10.03 -14.21
N ALA A 485 -27.10 9.07 -13.27
CA ALA A 485 -26.16 7.99 -13.08
C ALA A 485 -26.97 6.71 -12.88
N ASN A 486 -27.23 5.96 -13.94
CA ASN A 486 -28.01 4.73 -13.85
C ASN A 486 -27.10 3.50 -14.06
N PRO A 487 -27.40 2.33 -13.47
CA PRO A 487 -26.76 1.08 -13.83
C PRO A 487 -26.92 0.80 -15.32
N LYS A 488 -25.83 0.31 -15.92
CA LYS A 488 -25.83 -0.29 -17.27
C LYS A 488 -26.46 -1.68 -17.24
N GLY A 489 -26.19 -2.44 -16.17
CA GLY A 489 -26.81 -3.74 -15.89
C GLY A 489 -27.15 -3.89 -14.41
N PHE A 490 -28.34 -4.42 -14.09
CA PHE A 490 -28.79 -4.60 -12.70
C PHE A 490 -29.69 -5.83 -12.54
N THR A 491 -29.07 -7.00 -12.40
CA THR A 491 -29.77 -8.29 -12.47
C THR A 491 -29.30 -9.27 -11.40
N ASN A 492 -30.19 -10.17 -10.96
CA ASN A 492 -29.84 -11.26 -10.04
C ASN A 492 -29.20 -10.78 -8.73
N ASN A 493 -29.63 -9.64 -8.18
CA ASN A 493 -29.21 -9.19 -6.86
C ASN A 493 -30.28 -9.56 -5.83
N LEU A 494 -29.85 -9.77 -4.59
CA LEU A 494 -30.74 -9.91 -3.45
C LEU A 494 -30.82 -8.59 -2.69
N PHE A 495 -32.03 -8.18 -2.31
CA PHE A 495 -32.24 -7.07 -1.37
C PHE A 495 -32.69 -7.57 -0.01
N PHE A 496 -32.10 -6.99 1.04
CA PHE A 496 -32.54 -7.22 2.42
C PHE A 496 -32.46 -5.94 3.25
N PHE A 497 -33.47 -5.75 4.09
CA PHE A 497 -33.52 -4.67 5.08
C PHE A 497 -33.75 -5.31 6.43
N MET A 498 -32.82 -5.10 7.36
CA MET A 498 -33.03 -5.55 8.73
C MET A 498 -34.29 -4.89 9.30
N PRO A 499 -35.16 -5.62 9.99
CA PRO A 499 -36.37 -5.05 10.58
C PRO A 499 -36.06 -3.82 11.45
N GLN A 500 -36.70 -2.69 11.17
CA GLN A 500 -36.53 -1.45 11.92
C GLN A 500 -37.86 -0.71 12.02
N SER A 501 -38.18 -0.17 13.20
CA SER A 501 -39.38 0.64 13.38
C SER A 501 -39.21 2.01 12.71
N GLY A 502 -40.10 2.36 11.77
CA GLY A 502 -40.19 3.70 11.19
C GLY A 502 -39.12 4.08 10.15
N GLY A 503 -38.30 3.13 9.71
CA GLY A 503 -37.35 3.35 8.61
C GLY A 503 -38.04 3.34 7.24
N ASN A 504 -37.56 4.16 6.30
CA ASN A 504 -38.01 4.14 4.92
C ASN A 504 -37.09 3.25 4.08
N GLU A 505 -37.64 2.19 3.51
CA GLU A 505 -36.88 1.16 2.79
C GLU A 505 -37.23 1.19 1.31
N TYR A 506 -36.20 1.24 0.47
CA TYR A 506 -36.38 1.23 -0.98
C TYR A 506 -35.32 0.35 -1.64
N LEU A 507 -35.76 -0.56 -2.51
CA LEU A 507 -34.83 -1.40 -3.28
C LEU A 507 -33.94 -0.52 -4.16
N TYR A 508 -34.55 0.49 -4.77
CA TYR A 508 -33.90 1.35 -5.75
C TYR A 508 -34.47 2.77 -5.67
N ARG A 509 -33.59 3.78 -5.66
CA ARG A 509 -33.96 5.16 -5.93
C ARG A 509 -33.38 5.59 -7.28
N ARG A 510 -34.25 5.95 -8.21
CA ARG A 510 -33.88 6.51 -9.50
C ARG A 510 -33.94 8.03 -9.49
N TRP A 511 -32.96 8.66 -10.11
CA TRP A 511 -32.94 10.09 -10.41
C TRP A 511 -32.94 10.30 -11.92
N ASN A 512 -33.78 11.22 -12.42
CA ASN A 512 -33.89 11.50 -13.86
C ASN A 512 -33.29 12.87 -14.26
N GLY A 513 -32.51 13.49 -13.39
CA GLY A 513 -31.99 14.85 -13.57
C GLY A 513 -32.87 15.95 -12.97
N THR A 514 -34.15 15.69 -12.68
CA THR A 514 -35.08 16.70 -12.12
C THR A 514 -35.85 16.21 -10.90
N SER A 515 -36.27 14.95 -10.89
CA SER A 515 -37.05 14.34 -9.83
C SER A 515 -36.61 12.91 -9.53
N ALA A 516 -36.95 12.46 -8.32
CA ALA A 516 -36.63 11.13 -7.84
C ALA A 516 -37.86 10.23 -7.84
N VAL A 517 -37.64 8.93 -8.11
CA VAL A 517 -38.63 7.88 -7.93
C VAL A 517 -38.04 6.80 -7.04
N ASN A 518 -38.74 6.46 -5.96
CA ASN A 518 -38.36 5.41 -5.03
C ASN A 518 -39.17 4.14 -5.32
N PHE A 519 -38.48 3.01 -5.51
CA PHE A 519 -39.08 1.71 -5.76
C PHE A 519 -38.94 0.83 -4.52
N ALA A 520 -40.07 0.46 -3.91
CA ALA A 520 -40.12 -0.35 -2.69
C ALA A 520 -40.38 -1.84 -2.94
N MET A 521 -40.69 -2.23 -4.18
CA MET A 521 -41.06 -3.61 -4.52
C MET A 521 -40.45 -4.05 -5.85
N LEU A 522 -40.09 -5.32 -5.97
CA LEU A 522 -39.43 -5.91 -7.15
C LEU A 522 -40.22 -5.66 -8.44
N GLY A 523 -41.55 -5.87 -8.40
CA GLY A 523 -42.42 -5.70 -9.58
C GLY A 523 -42.55 -4.26 -10.09
N ALA A 524 -42.05 -3.27 -9.34
CA ALA A 524 -42.04 -1.87 -9.76
C ALA A 524 -40.71 -1.45 -10.41
N LEU A 525 -39.65 -2.27 -10.30
CA LEU A 525 -38.37 -1.95 -10.91
C LEU A 525 -38.49 -1.85 -12.44
N PRO A 526 -37.61 -1.07 -13.11
CA PRO A 526 -37.51 -1.04 -14.56
C PRO A 526 -37.47 -2.46 -15.16
N ALA A 527 -38.16 -2.66 -16.29
CA ALA A 527 -38.32 -3.99 -16.91
C ALA A 527 -37.00 -4.68 -17.29
N ALA A 528 -35.92 -3.92 -17.47
CA ALA A 528 -34.58 -4.46 -17.73
C ALA A 528 -33.89 -5.04 -16.48
N TYR A 529 -34.37 -4.75 -15.27
CA TYR A 529 -33.74 -5.14 -14.00
C TYR A 529 -34.33 -6.45 -13.47
N THR A 530 -34.06 -7.54 -14.20
CA THR A 530 -34.65 -8.87 -14.00
C THR A 530 -33.85 -9.76 -13.03
N GLY A 531 -34.43 -10.87 -12.60
CA GLY A 531 -33.76 -11.88 -11.76
C GLY A 531 -33.49 -11.44 -10.31
N ASN A 532 -33.74 -10.18 -9.96
CA ASN A 532 -33.55 -9.69 -8.60
C ASN A 532 -34.57 -10.34 -7.64
N VAL A 533 -34.11 -10.63 -6.42
CA VAL A 533 -34.90 -11.27 -5.35
C VAL A 533 -34.87 -10.42 -4.07
N GLN A 534 -35.79 -10.69 -3.15
CA GLN A 534 -35.88 -9.98 -1.88
C GLN A 534 -36.12 -10.98 -0.75
N GLY A 535 -35.38 -10.87 0.34
CA GLY A 535 -35.48 -11.78 1.49
C GLY A 535 -34.21 -11.77 2.32
N ASP A 536 -34.26 -12.42 3.48
CA ASP A 536 -33.08 -12.63 4.33
C ASP A 536 -32.08 -13.53 3.58
N PRO A 537 -30.81 -13.10 3.38
CA PRO A 537 -29.79 -13.92 2.72
C PRO A 537 -29.43 -15.19 3.49
N LYS A 538 -29.76 -15.28 4.79
CA LYS A 538 -29.50 -16.43 5.66
C LYS A 538 -28.06 -16.92 5.58
N VAL A 539 -27.14 -16.13 6.11
CA VAL A 539 -25.71 -16.44 6.14
C VAL A 539 -25.22 -16.81 7.55
N ASP A 540 -24.12 -17.57 7.63
CA ASP A 540 -23.39 -17.83 8.88
C ASP A 540 -22.44 -16.66 9.25
N THR A 541 -21.64 -16.83 10.30
CA THR A 541 -20.66 -15.82 10.76
C THR A 541 -19.51 -15.57 9.81
N GLU A 542 -19.28 -16.47 8.84
CA GLU A 542 -18.31 -16.33 7.77
C GLU A 542 -18.98 -15.94 6.44
N PHE A 543 -20.25 -15.52 6.48
CA PHE A 543 -21.03 -15.09 5.33
C PHE A 543 -21.38 -16.19 4.32
N ARG A 544 -21.23 -17.48 4.68
CA ARG A 544 -21.64 -18.61 3.84
C ARG A 544 -23.15 -18.77 3.87
N LEU A 545 -23.74 -19.11 2.72
CA LEU A 545 -25.18 -19.34 2.60
C LEU A 545 -25.61 -20.58 3.41
N THR A 546 -26.71 -20.46 4.13
CA THR A 546 -27.32 -21.56 4.91
C THR A 546 -28.62 -22.06 4.27
N ALA A 547 -29.11 -23.21 4.74
CA ALA A 547 -30.25 -23.89 4.16
C ALA A 547 -31.51 -22.99 4.06
N GLY A 548 -32.13 -22.99 2.88
CA GLY A 548 -33.33 -22.20 2.59
C GLY A 548 -33.06 -20.71 2.38
N SER A 549 -31.80 -20.32 2.13
CA SER A 549 -31.45 -19.00 1.62
C SER A 549 -32.07 -18.79 0.23
N PRO A 550 -32.69 -17.62 -0.05
CA PRO A 550 -33.15 -17.23 -1.38
C PRO A 550 -32.01 -16.92 -2.37
N CYS A 551 -30.75 -16.86 -1.91
CA CYS A 551 -29.59 -16.69 -2.79
C CYS A 551 -29.22 -17.95 -3.57
N ILE A 552 -29.55 -19.13 -3.02
CA ILE A 552 -29.13 -20.42 -3.57
C ILE A 552 -29.83 -20.66 -4.92
N GLY A 553 -29.04 -20.80 -5.98
CA GLY A 553 -29.48 -21.00 -7.37
C GLY A 553 -30.17 -19.79 -8.00
N ALA A 554 -30.07 -18.60 -7.40
CA ALA A 554 -30.73 -17.39 -7.89
C ALA A 554 -29.81 -16.48 -8.73
N GLY A 555 -28.52 -16.80 -8.82
CA GLY A 555 -27.51 -16.04 -9.53
C GLY A 555 -27.47 -16.31 -11.04
N THR A 556 -26.53 -15.65 -11.72
CA THR A 556 -26.22 -15.83 -13.14
C THR A 556 -24.72 -15.96 -13.36
N ILE A 557 -24.31 -16.78 -14.33
CA ILE A 557 -22.90 -16.94 -14.72
C ILE A 557 -22.36 -15.73 -15.51
N GLU A 558 -23.24 -14.83 -15.96
CA GLU A 558 -22.85 -13.65 -16.73
C GLU A 558 -21.93 -12.72 -15.92
N ASP A 559 -20.75 -12.43 -16.47
CA ASP A 559 -19.67 -11.63 -15.87
C ASP A 559 -19.18 -12.10 -14.49
N ALA A 560 -19.55 -13.32 -14.08
CA ALA A 560 -19.32 -13.84 -12.75
C ALA A 560 -17.89 -14.38 -12.59
N PRO A 561 -17.28 -14.24 -11.40
CA PRO A 561 -15.96 -14.83 -11.13
C PRO A 561 -16.01 -16.37 -11.21
N THR A 562 -14.88 -16.96 -11.60
CA THR A 562 -14.75 -18.42 -11.75
C THR A 562 -14.57 -19.16 -10.42
N HIS A 563 -14.25 -18.42 -9.36
CA HIS A 563 -14.07 -18.94 -8.00
C HIS A 563 -14.81 -18.04 -7.00
N ASP A 564 -15.21 -18.62 -5.87
CA ASP A 564 -15.87 -17.94 -4.77
C ASP A 564 -14.86 -17.37 -3.76
N PHE A 565 -15.35 -16.81 -2.65
CA PHE A 565 -14.55 -16.21 -1.58
C PHE A 565 -13.46 -17.14 -1.00
N ILE A 566 -13.68 -18.46 -1.01
CA ILE A 566 -12.76 -19.46 -0.43
C ILE A 566 -12.02 -20.25 -1.52
N ASP A 567 -11.92 -19.67 -2.72
CA ASP A 567 -11.34 -20.28 -3.92
C ASP A 567 -12.05 -21.57 -4.39
N GLY A 568 -13.32 -21.78 -4.01
CA GLY A 568 -14.16 -22.84 -4.53
C GLY A 568 -14.57 -22.55 -5.98
N ALA A 569 -14.48 -23.53 -6.88
CA ALA A 569 -14.88 -23.35 -8.27
C ALA A 569 -16.38 -23.01 -8.38
N ARG A 570 -16.75 -22.13 -9.32
CA ARG A 570 -18.14 -21.75 -9.61
C ARG A 570 -18.50 -21.98 -11.09
N PRO A 571 -19.77 -22.34 -11.38
CA PRO A 571 -20.79 -22.77 -10.43
C PRO A 571 -20.59 -24.23 -10.00
N GLN A 572 -21.08 -24.59 -8.81
CA GLN A 572 -21.21 -26.01 -8.40
C GLN A 572 -22.60 -26.58 -8.72
N GLY A 573 -23.38 -25.83 -9.50
CA GLY A 573 -24.69 -26.21 -10.01
C GLY A 573 -25.31 -25.04 -10.78
N ILE A 574 -26.33 -24.41 -10.20
CA ILE A 574 -26.81 -23.09 -10.62
C ILE A 574 -26.09 -22.05 -9.77
N TYR A 575 -25.60 -20.99 -10.40
CA TYR A 575 -24.81 -19.95 -9.73
C TYR A 575 -25.56 -19.30 -8.57
N ASP A 576 -24.89 -19.07 -7.44
CA ASP A 576 -25.48 -18.44 -6.25
C ASP A 576 -25.30 -16.91 -6.21
N ILE A 577 -26.20 -16.20 -5.53
CA ILE A 577 -26.01 -14.77 -5.20
C ILE A 577 -25.10 -14.64 -3.98
N GLY A 578 -24.12 -13.73 -4.06
CA GLY A 578 -23.19 -13.43 -2.98
C GLY A 578 -21.79 -14.04 -3.18
N PRO A 579 -20.93 -13.90 -2.17
CA PRO A 579 -19.50 -14.23 -2.29
C PRO A 579 -19.17 -15.71 -2.16
N HIS A 580 -20.09 -16.54 -1.67
CA HIS A 580 -19.90 -17.99 -1.53
C HIS A 580 -20.79 -18.77 -2.48
N GLU A 581 -20.32 -19.94 -2.89
CA GLU A 581 -21.09 -20.94 -3.62
C GLU A 581 -21.36 -22.16 -2.72
N VAL A 582 -22.61 -22.65 -2.71
CA VAL A 582 -22.97 -23.89 -2.02
C VAL A 582 -22.72 -25.09 -2.96
N PRO A 583 -22.08 -26.17 -2.49
CA PRO A 583 -21.88 -27.39 -3.26
C PRO A 583 -23.14 -28.16 -3.68
#